data_AF-A0A9N8H7I7-F1
#
_entry.id   AF-A0A9N8H7I7-F1
#
_cell.length_a   1.000
_cell.length_b   1.000
_cell.length_c   1.000
_cell.angle_alpha   90.00
_cell.angle_beta   90.00
_cell.angle_gamma   90.00
#
_symmetry.space_group_name_H-M   'P 1'
#
loop_
_entity.id
_entity.type
_entity.pdbx_description
1 polymer ?
#
loop_
_entity_poly.entity_id
_entity_poly.type
_entity_poly.pdbx_seq_one_letter_code
_entity_poly.pdbx_strand_id
1 'polypeptide(L)'
;MPEADSSRQNNSSEENLHHDSADNDDNNLEELAEEDFLKQIRACIDASEPLDLMGRQVTLTRGAIRLKGRDQLTIQGGRIDGRVHSLFQIDGDKRNHPRRLTLHSVTLRHTKAHEDPREIGAAVFCMGSCQVVLRQCDISSQGGFAVWAKHKCHVLVDHCQIHHVARTAVACFNSVHVTVKHSSLEHVGVHGICGRGVSTMELEHVVMRHCRVRAVMVYQGATISLQDCSISHTDDPTTPTIHAQGPVEEEDQDQEETATNPSGSNAASSSQCANERAVLVPTLRMERCSVTDSKGPPLFMEGKVHQEIIECDIPT
;
A
#
# COMPACT_ATOMS: atom_id res chain seq x y z
N MET A 1 28.55 55.69 -6.05
CA MET A 1 28.31 54.79 -4.89
C MET A 1 28.30 53.37 -5.43
N PRO A 2 29.10 52.45 -4.85
CA PRO A 2 29.47 51.22 -5.52
C PRO A 2 28.45 50.10 -5.28
N GLU A 3 28.33 49.26 -6.30
CA GLU A 3 27.58 48.01 -6.35
C GLU A 3 28.24 46.98 -5.42
N ALA A 4 27.44 46.32 -4.58
CA ALA A 4 27.88 45.23 -3.72
C ALA A 4 27.39 43.90 -4.30
N ASP A 5 28.33 43.23 -4.94
CA ASP A 5 28.30 41.86 -5.42
C ASP A 5 28.28 40.89 -4.23
N SER A 6 27.30 39.97 -4.16
CA SER A 6 27.31 38.89 -3.18
C SER A 6 26.99 37.55 -3.84
N SER A 7 28.05 36.95 -4.39
CA SER A 7 28.11 35.57 -4.83
C SER A 7 27.88 34.61 -3.66
N ARG A 8 26.73 33.92 -3.64
CA ARG A 8 26.50 32.74 -2.80
C ARG A 8 27.02 31.50 -3.52
N GLN A 9 28.10 30.94 -2.99
CA GLN A 9 28.59 29.60 -3.35
C GLN A 9 27.74 28.55 -2.61
N ASN A 10 26.95 27.78 -3.36
CA ASN A 10 26.29 26.58 -2.85
C ASN A 10 27.28 25.40 -2.93
N ASN A 11 27.85 25.02 -1.80
CA ASN A 11 28.54 23.74 -1.64
C ASN A 11 27.49 22.64 -1.42
N SER A 12 27.10 21.95 -2.49
CA SER A 12 26.42 20.66 -2.41
C SER A 12 27.48 19.58 -2.18
N SER A 13 27.68 19.20 -0.92
CA SER A 13 28.41 17.99 -0.55
C SER A 13 27.59 16.77 -0.97
N GLU A 14 27.98 16.18 -2.12
CA GLU A 14 27.55 14.85 -2.53
C GLU A 14 28.12 13.82 -1.53
N GLU A 15 27.31 13.45 -0.54
CA GLU A 15 27.56 12.26 0.27
C GLU A 15 27.32 11.02 -0.61
N ASN A 16 28.39 10.53 -1.23
CA ASN A 16 28.47 9.21 -1.83
C ASN A 16 28.36 8.15 -0.72
N LEU A 17 27.13 7.78 -0.37
CA LEU A 17 26.85 6.60 0.44
C LEU A 17 27.22 5.35 -0.38
N HIS A 18 28.38 4.78 -0.06
CA HIS A 18 28.78 3.44 -0.47
C HIS A 18 27.75 2.42 0.04
N HIS A 19 26.85 2.01 -0.85
CA HIS A 19 25.96 0.88 -0.65
C HIS A 19 26.75 -0.40 -0.94
N ASP A 20 27.43 -0.90 0.09
CA ASP A 20 28.34 -2.04 0.01
C ASP A 20 27.59 -3.39 -0.08
N SER A 21 27.71 -4.03 -1.25
CA SER A 21 28.10 -5.46 -1.41
C SER A 21 27.13 -6.62 -1.12
N ALA A 22 25.84 -6.41 -0.84
CA ALA A 22 24.87 -7.52 -0.74
C ALA A 22 24.41 -8.11 -2.10
N ASP A 23 24.74 -7.45 -3.22
CA ASP A 23 24.23 -7.82 -4.56
C ASP A 23 25.00 -8.97 -5.26
N ASN A 24 26.03 -9.56 -4.63
CA ASN A 24 26.89 -10.53 -5.33
C ASN A 24 26.34 -11.97 -5.39
N ASP A 25 25.36 -12.34 -4.57
CA ASP A 25 24.76 -13.69 -4.61
C ASP A 25 23.70 -13.85 -5.71
N ASP A 26 23.33 -12.76 -6.41
CA ASP A 26 22.33 -12.76 -7.49
C ASP A 26 22.80 -13.46 -8.79
N ASN A 27 24.09 -13.78 -8.94
CA ASN A 27 24.66 -14.19 -10.24
C ASN A 27 24.49 -15.68 -10.61
N ASN A 28 23.87 -16.51 -9.77
CA ASN A 28 23.77 -17.96 -9.99
C ASN A 28 22.36 -18.48 -10.33
N LEU A 29 21.39 -17.61 -10.60
CA LEU A 29 20.04 -18.04 -10.98
C LEU A 29 19.96 -18.43 -12.46
N GLU A 30 19.32 -19.56 -12.74
CA GLU A 30 19.02 -19.98 -14.11
C GLU A 30 17.89 -19.11 -14.69
N GLU A 31 18.16 -18.43 -15.82
CA GLU A 31 17.15 -17.63 -16.51
C GLU A 31 16.14 -18.53 -17.23
N LEU A 32 14.87 -18.45 -16.81
CA LEU A 32 13.75 -19.09 -17.48
C LEU A 32 13.13 -18.12 -18.49
N ALA A 33 13.07 -18.53 -19.75
CA ALA A 33 12.40 -17.74 -20.79
C ALA A 33 10.93 -17.43 -20.40
N GLU A 34 10.52 -16.17 -20.56
CA GLU A 34 9.17 -15.71 -20.18
C GLU A 34 8.05 -16.57 -20.79
N GLU A 35 8.20 -17.01 -22.05
CA GLU A 35 7.20 -17.86 -22.71
C GLU A 35 7.03 -19.22 -22.03
N ASP A 36 8.13 -19.84 -21.61
CA ASP A 36 8.10 -21.15 -20.98
C ASP A 36 7.62 -21.04 -19.53
N PHE A 37 7.98 -19.97 -18.84
CA PHE A 37 7.40 -19.62 -17.55
C PHE A 37 5.88 -19.46 -17.61
N LEU A 38 5.36 -18.71 -18.59
CA LEU A 38 3.91 -18.51 -18.76
C LEU A 38 3.18 -19.81 -19.11
N LYS A 39 3.80 -20.72 -19.88
CA LYS A 39 3.27 -22.07 -20.13
C LYS A 39 3.23 -22.90 -18.85
N GLN A 40 4.30 -22.88 -18.06
CA GLN A 40 4.36 -23.59 -16.77
C GLN A 40 3.30 -23.08 -15.79
N ILE A 41 3.11 -21.77 -15.67
CA ILE A 41 2.01 -21.19 -14.87
C ILE A 41 0.67 -21.79 -15.26
N ARG A 42 0.36 -21.88 -16.56
CA ARG A 42 -0.94 -22.41 -17.02
C ARG A 42 -1.08 -23.89 -16.71
N ALA A 43 -0.04 -24.69 -16.96
CA ALA A 43 -0.03 -26.09 -16.59
C ALA A 43 -0.26 -26.30 -15.08
N CYS A 44 0.41 -25.52 -14.24
CA CYS A 44 0.24 -25.57 -12.78
C CYS A 44 -1.16 -25.15 -12.32
N ILE A 45 -1.76 -24.12 -12.93
CA ILE A 45 -3.15 -23.73 -12.63
C ILE A 45 -4.12 -24.86 -13.00
N ASP A 46 -3.99 -25.44 -14.19
CA ASP A 46 -4.87 -26.51 -14.66
C ASP A 46 -4.73 -27.79 -13.82
N ALA A 47 -3.49 -28.11 -13.39
CA ALA A 47 -3.19 -29.23 -12.51
C ALA A 47 -3.48 -28.94 -11.02
N SER A 48 -3.70 -27.67 -10.65
CA SER A 48 -3.76 -27.22 -9.24
C SER A 48 -2.50 -27.57 -8.44
N GLU A 49 -1.33 -27.53 -9.07
CA GLU A 49 -0.03 -27.82 -8.47
C GLU A 49 0.79 -26.54 -8.25
N PRO A 50 1.65 -26.47 -7.23
CA PRO A 50 2.59 -25.36 -7.07
C PRO A 50 3.60 -25.30 -8.22
N LEU A 51 3.90 -24.09 -8.69
CA LEU A 51 5.04 -23.83 -9.57
C LEU A 51 6.28 -23.57 -8.70
N ASP A 52 7.23 -24.49 -8.74
CA ASP A 52 8.55 -24.29 -8.14
C ASP A 52 9.43 -23.47 -9.09
N LEU A 53 10.06 -22.41 -8.58
CA LEU A 53 11.05 -21.57 -9.25
C LEU A 53 12.38 -21.51 -8.48
N MET A 54 12.62 -22.41 -7.53
CA MET A 54 13.89 -22.44 -6.79
C MET A 54 15.09 -22.51 -7.73
N GLY A 55 16.08 -21.65 -7.47
CA GLY A 55 17.28 -21.50 -8.31
C GLY A 55 17.04 -20.87 -9.68
N ARG A 56 15.82 -20.40 -9.98
CA ARG A 56 15.45 -19.81 -11.27
C ARG A 56 15.02 -18.36 -11.13
N GLN A 57 15.20 -17.63 -12.22
CA GLN A 57 14.67 -16.27 -12.38
C GLN A 57 13.93 -16.11 -13.69
N VAL A 58 13.00 -15.15 -13.73
CA VAL A 58 12.29 -14.78 -14.95
C VAL A 58 12.07 -13.28 -15.01
N THR A 59 12.30 -12.70 -16.18
CA THR A 59 12.00 -11.30 -16.47
C THR A 59 10.71 -11.17 -17.28
N LEU A 60 9.69 -10.51 -16.74
CA LEU A 60 8.45 -10.19 -17.42
C LEU A 60 8.60 -8.94 -18.31
N THR A 61 8.37 -9.11 -19.61
CA THR A 61 8.46 -8.03 -20.60
C THR A 61 7.13 -7.77 -21.31
N ARG A 62 6.25 -8.78 -21.41
CA ARG A 62 5.03 -8.69 -22.23
C ARG A 62 3.81 -8.15 -21.47
N GLY A 63 3.82 -8.23 -20.15
CA GLY A 63 2.75 -7.73 -19.31
C GLY A 63 2.65 -8.45 -17.97
N ALA A 64 1.59 -8.12 -17.23
CA ALA A 64 1.29 -8.75 -15.94
C ALA A 64 0.83 -10.20 -16.11
N ILE A 65 1.19 -11.04 -15.14
CA ILE A 65 0.55 -12.34 -14.94
C ILE A 65 -0.87 -12.10 -14.45
N ARG A 66 -1.85 -12.48 -15.28
CA ARG A 66 -3.28 -12.27 -15.01
C ARG A 66 -3.97 -13.57 -14.61
N LEU A 67 -4.57 -13.59 -13.43
CA LEU A 67 -5.45 -14.68 -12.99
C LEU A 67 -6.89 -14.40 -13.44
N LYS A 68 -7.51 -15.37 -14.12
CA LYS A 68 -8.86 -15.30 -14.71
C LYS A 68 -9.79 -16.33 -14.06
N GLY A 69 -11.10 -16.21 -14.29
CA GLY A 69 -12.09 -17.21 -13.88
C GLY A 69 -11.94 -17.64 -12.42
N ARG A 70 -11.61 -18.92 -12.22
CA ARG A 70 -11.38 -19.57 -10.91
C ARG A 70 -9.90 -19.93 -10.69
N ASP A 71 -8.98 -19.27 -11.38
CA ASP A 71 -7.55 -19.55 -11.31
C ASP A 71 -7.06 -19.51 -9.86
N GLN A 72 -6.28 -20.53 -9.50
CA GLN A 72 -5.52 -20.60 -8.26
C GLN A 72 -4.07 -20.87 -8.64
N LEU A 73 -3.19 -19.93 -8.29
CA LEU A 73 -1.77 -20.02 -8.60
C LEU A 73 -0.97 -20.00 -7.30
N THR A 74 -0.11 -21.00 -7.13
CA THR A 74 0.90 -21.02 -6.07
C THR A 74 2.28 -21.03 -6.72
N ILE A 75 3.15 -20.11 -6.33
CA ILE A 75 4.56 -20.09 -6.76
C ILE A 75 5.44 -20.19 -5.52
N GLN A 76 6.47 -21.04 -5.59
CA GLN A 76 7.46 -21.25 -4.54
C GLN A 76 8.84 -20.89 -5.08
N GLY A 77 9.56 -20.03 -4.37
CA GLY A 77 10.95 -19.72 -4.70
C GLY A 77 11.17 -18.78 -5.88
N GLY A 78 12.45 -18.60 -6.17
CA GLY A 78 12.92 -17.91 -7.36
C GLY A 78 12.73 -16.40 -7.33
N ARG A 79 13.03 -15.81 -8.48
CA ARG A 79 12.99 -14.37 -8.68
C ARG A 79 12.15 -14.00 -9.90
N ILE A 80 11.27 -13.03 -9.73
CA ILE A 80 10.41 -12.50 -10.79
C ILE A 80 10.66 -11.01 -10.90
N ASP A 81 11.30 -10.62 -11.98
CA ASP A 81 11.57 -9.23 -12.32
C ASP A 81 10.58 -8.76 -13.39
N GLY A 82 10.35 -7.46 -13.51
CA GLY A 82 9.59 -6.96 -14.64
C GLY A 82 9.52 -5.44 -14.77
N ARG A 83 9.57 -4.98 -16.02
CA ARG A 83 9.38 -3.57 -16.42
C ARG A 83 7.98 -3.33 -17.00
N VAL A 84 6.99 -3.98 -16.42
CA VAL A 84 5.57 -3.92 -16.80
C VAL A 84 4.81 -3.04 -15.80
N HIS A 85 3.54 -2.71 -16.05
CA HIS A 85 2.73 -1.92 -15.10
C HIS A 85 2.51 -2.64 -13.76
N SER A 86 2.33 -3.96 -13.80
CA SER A 86 2.28 -4.79 -12.58
C SER A 86 2.84 -6.17 -12.87
N LEU A 87 3.51 -6.80 -11.91
CA LEU A 87 3.98 -8.19 -12.11
C LEU A 87 2.80 -9.16 -12.05
N PHE A 88 1.93 -8.99 -11.05
CA PHE A 88 0.70 -9.76 -10.89
C PHE A 88 -0.53 -8.85 -10.91
N GLN A 89 -1.57 -9.29 -11.63
CA GLN A 89 -2.88 -8.65 -11.66
C GLN A 89 -3.99 -9.68 -11.41
N ILE A 90 -4.65 -9.57 -10.26
CA ILE A 90 -5.71 -10.47 -9.83
C ILE A 90 -7.02 -9.69 -9.82
N ASP A 91 -7.93 -10.02 -10.73
CA ASP A 91 -9.20 -9.31 -10.90
C ASP A 91 -10.39 -10.18 -10.50
N GLY A 92 -10.65 -10.34 -9.21
CA GLY A 92 -11.75 -11.10 -8.65
C GLY A 92 -13.11 -10.71 -9.24
N ASP A 93 -13.92 -11.69 -9.59
CA ASP A 93 -15.28 -11.42 -10.06
C ASP A 93 -16.24 -11.16 -8.87
N LYS A 94 -17.48 -10.76 -9.17
CA LYS A 94 -18.52 -10.58 -8.13
C LYS A 94 -19.12 -11.90 -7.65
N ARG A 95 -18.73 -13.05 -8.21
CA ARG A 95 -19.46 -14.32 -8.13
C ARG A 95 -18.71 -15.32 -7.23
N ASN A 96 -18.76 -15.13 -5.92
CA ASN A 96 -18.48 -16.11 -4.83
C ASN A 96 -17.25 -17.05 -4.92
N HIS A 97 -16.40 -16.98 -5.94
CA HIS A 97 -15.25 -17.85 -6.14
C HIS A 97 -14.00 -16.97 -6.16
N PRO A 98 -13.38 -16.72 -5.00
CA PRO A 98 -12.22 -15.86 -4.94
C PRO A 98 -11.09 -16.48 -5.74
N ARG A 99 -10.52 -15.70 -6.67
CA ARG A 99 -9.24 -16.04 -7.31
C ARG A 99 -8.15 -16.02 -6.26
N ARG A 100 -7.18 -16.92 -6.35
CA ARG A 100 -6.13 -17.04 -5.34
C ARG A 100 -4.74 -16.94 -5.95
N LEU A 101 -3.93 -16.05 -5.40
CA LEU A 101 -2.48 -16.03 -5.61
C LEU A 101 -1.79 -16.34 -4.28
N THR A 102 -0.89 -17.32 -4.28
CA THR A 102 -0.01 -17.62 -3.16
C THR A 102 1.44 -17.55 -3.63
N LEU A 103 2.23 -16.68 -3.02
CA LEU A 103 3.68 -16.59 -3.25
C LEU A 103 4.40 -16.97 -1.96
N HIS A 104 5.38 -17.88 -2.05
CA HIS A 104 6.17 -18.33 -0.92
C HIS A 104 7.66 -18.28 -1.24
N SER A 105 8.45 -17.57 -0.45
CA SER A 105 9.90 -17.44 -0.67
C SER A 105 10.27 -16.89 -2.05
N VAL A 106 9.44 -16.00 -2.61
CA VAL A 106 9.64 -15.41 -3.94
C VAL A 106 10.24 -14.02 -3.79
N THR A 107 11.24 -13.70 -4.61
CA THR A 107 11.75 -12.33 -4.78
C THR A 107 11.02 -11.65 -5.93
N LEU A 108 10.40 -10.49 -5.68
CA LEU A 108 9.70 -9.68 -6.68
C LEU A 108 10.44 -8.35 -6.88
N ARG A 109 10.93 -8.07 -8.10
CA ARG A 109 11.49 -6.75 -8.44
C ARG A 109 10.69 -6.08 -9.56
N HIS A 110 9.80 -5.19 -9.16
CA HIS A 110 9.01 -4.38 -10.08
C HIS A 110 9.78 -3.08 -10.42
N THR A 111 10.40 -3.05 -11.59
CA THR A 111 11.42 -2.04 -11.95
C THR A 111 10.93 -0.96 -12.91
N LYS A 112 9.65 -0.98 -13.30
CA LYS A 112 9.10 0.06 -14.18
C LYS A 112 8.93 1.37 -13.42
N ALA A 113 9.88 2.29 -13.51
CA ALA A 113 9.65 3.67 -13.08
C ALA A 113 8.63 4.34 -14.03
N HIS A 114 7.67 5.08 -13.47
CA HIS A 114 6.68 5.83 -14.24
C HIS A 114 6.97 7.33 -14.15
N GLU A 115 7.06 7.99 -15.31
CA GLU A 115 7.21 9.45 -15.40
C GLU A 115 5.89 10.16 -15.10
N ASP A 116 4.76 9.57 -15.51
CA ASP A 116 3.43 10.11 -15.22
C ASP A 116 2.93 9.61 -13.85
N PRO A 117 2.66 10.50 -12.89
CA PRO A 117 2.15 10.12 -11.57
C PRO A 117 0.76 9.46 -11.62
N ARG A 118 0.07 9.44 -12.77
CA ARG A 118 -1.21 8.77 -12.99
C ARG A 118 -1.05 7.31 -13.40
N GLU A 119 0.10 6.93 -13.96
CA GLU A 119 0.38 5.55 -14.36
C GLU A 119 0.99 4.77 -13.20
N ILE A 120 0.24 4.57 -12.11
CA ILE A 120 0.84 3.93 -10.93
C ILE A 120 0.69 2.41 -11.03
N GLY A 121 1.84 1.74 -11.08
CA GLY A 121 1.96 0.30 -11.08
C GLY A 121 2.04 -0.34 -9.69
N ALA A 122 2.11 -1.68 -9.65
CA ALA A 122 2.31 -2.42 -8.42
C ALA A 122 3.02 -3.76 -8.66
N ALA A 123 3.84 -4.24 -7.73
CA ALA A 123 4.35 -5.62 -7.83
C ALA A 123 3.17 -6.61 -7.81
N VAL A 124 2.23 -6.44 -6.88
CA VAL A 124 0.97 -7.18 -6.83
C VAL A 124 -0.21 -6.23 -6.81
N PHE A 125 -1.02 -6.25 -7.87
CA PHE A 125 -2.29 -5.56 -7.93
C PHE A 125 -3.44 -6.57 -7.80
N CYS A 126 -4.31 -6.36 -6.81
CA CYS A 126 -5.49 -7.18 -6.62
C CYS A 126 -6.75 -6.32 -6.48
N MET A 127 -7.83 -6.76 -7.13
CA MET A 127 -9.11 -6.08 -7.14
C MET A 127 -10.24 -7.08 -7.14
N GLY A 128 -11.38 -6.75 -6.53
CA GLY A 128 -12.55 -7.63 -6.53
C GLY A 128 -12.43 -8.79 -5.53
N SER A 129 -13.34 -9.77 -5.63
CA SER A 129 -13.33 -10.96 -4.77
C SER A 129 -12.12 -11.84 -5.07
N CYS A 130 -11.03 -11.64 -4.34
CA CYS A 130 -9.80 -12.40 -4.50
C CYS A 130 -9.03 -12.50 -3.18
N GLN A 131 -8.15 -13.49 -3.12
CA GLN A 131 -7.26 -13.74 -2.01
C GLN A 131 -5.81 -13.73 -2.48
N VAL A 132 -4.97 -12.96 -1.80
CA VAL A 132 -3.53 -12.91 -2.04
C VAL A 132 -2.82 -13.30 -0.75
N VAL A 133 -1.88 -14.24 -0.84
CA VAL A 133 -1.05 -14.68 0.28
C VAL A 133 0.41 -14.53 -0.13
N LEU A 134 1.15 -13.68 0.57
CA LEU A 134 2.57 -13.45 0.39
C LEU A 134 3.27 -13.93 1.66
N ARG A 135 4.12 -14.95 1.55
CA ARG A 135 4.87 -15.52 2.68
C ARG A 135 6.35 -15.53 2.39
N GLN A 136 7.16 -15.04 3.33
CA GLN A 136 8.62 -15.07 3.19
C GLN A 136 9.10 -14.43 1.87
N CYS A 137 8.34 -13.48 1.34
CA CYS A 137 8.67 -12.85 0.07
C CYS A 137 9.56 -11.62 0.31
N ASP A 138 10.43 -11.35 -0.65
CA ASP A 138 11.18 -10.11 -0.73
C ASP A 138 10.62 -9.28 -1.89
N ILE A 139 10.19 -8.05 -1.64
CA ILE A 139 9.40 -7.25 -2.59
C ILE A 139 9.96 -5.84 -2.69
N SER A 140 10.40 -5.48 -3.89
CA SER A 140 10.74 -4.11 -4.27
C SER A 140 9.89 -3.61 -5.43
N SER A 141 9.59 -2.30 -5.44
CA SER A 141 8.72 -1.72 -6.45
C SER A 141 9.03 -0.26 -6.74
N GLN A 142 9.79 -0.03 -7.81
CA GLN A 142 10.06 1.31 -8.35
C GLN A 142 8.86 1.89 -9.11
N GLY A 143 7.89 1.04 -9.49
CA GLY A 143 6.73 1.48 -10.28
C GLY A 143 5.51 1.94 -9.50
N GLY A 144 5.61 2.07 -8.18
CA GLY A 144 4.54 2.64 -7.37
C GLY A 144 4.34 1.86 -6.09
N PHE A 145 3.45 0.87 -6.11
CA PHE A 145 3.07 0.10 -4.93
C PHE A 145 3.81 -1.24 -4.85
N ALA A 146 4.10 -1.76 -3.65
CA ALA A 146 4.43 -3.19 -3.55
C ALA A 146 3.14 -4.01 -3.66
N VAL A 147 2.16 -3.71 -2.80
CA VAL A 147 0.83 -4.33 -2.85
C VAL A 147 -0.25 -3.25 -2.99
N TRP A 148 -1.08 -3.38 -4.02
CA TRP A 148 -2.22 -2.50 -4.26
C TRP A 148 -3.52 -3.30 -4.29
N ALA A 149 -4.32 -3.14 -3.25
CA ALA A 149 -5.54 -3.88 -2.98
C ALA A 149 -6.78 -2.99 -3.10
N LYS A 150 -7.78 -3.41 -3.87
CA LYS A 150 -9.03 -2.65 -4.11
C LYS A 150 -10.27 -3.53 -4.04
N HIS A 151 -11.37 -3.05 -3.48
CA HIS A 151 -12.71 -3.66 -3.63
C HIS A 151 -12.81 -5.15 -3.23
N LYS A 152 -13.13 -5.48 -1.98
CA LYS A 152 -13.51 -6.85 -1.55
C LYS A 152 -12.41 -7.92 -1.70
N CYS A 153 -11.15 -7.53 -1.62
CA CYS A 153 -10.03 -8.48 -1.60
C CYS A 153 -9.52 -8.74 -0.18
N HIS A 154 -8.98 -9.95 0.01
CA HIS A 154 -8.31 -10.37 1.23
C HIS A 154 -6.82 -10.57 0.96
N VAL A 155 -5.95 -9.89 1.70
CA VAL A 155 -4.51 -9.97 1.52
C VAL A 155 -3.83 -10.37 2.83
N LEU A 156 -2.97 -11.37 2.78
CA LEU A 156 -2.06 -11.72 3.86
C LEU A 156 -0.62 -11.46 3.41
N VAL A 157 0.12 -10.68 4.19
CA VAL A 157 1.57 -10.47 4.06
C VAL A 157 2.22 -10.96 5.35
N ASP A 158 3.07 -11.98 5.27
CA ASP A 158 3.54 -12.71 6.45
C ASP A 158 5.02 -13.08 6.31
N HIS A 159 5.85 -12.67 7.27
CA HIS A 159 7.32 -12.85 7.20
C HIS A 159 7.95 -12.24 5.94
N CYS A 160 7.40 -11.17 5.37
CA CYS A 160 7.92 -10.55 4.16
C CYS A 160 8.84 -9.36 4.46
N GLN A 161 9.73 -9.07 3.53
CA GLN A 161 10.47 -7.81 3.45
C GLN A 161 9.93 -7.01 2.28
N ILE A 162 9.47 -5.78 2.53
CA ILE A 162 9.02 -4.87 1.49
C ILE A 162 9.91 -3.64 1.55
N HIS A 163 10.69 -3.40 0.52
CA HIS A 163 11.70 -2.35 0.54
C HIS A 163 11.77 -1.54 -0.75
N HIS A 164 12.34 -0.34 -0.69
CA HIS A 164 12.62 0.48 -1.87
C HIS A 164 11.39 0.67 -2.77
N VAL A 165 10.26 1.02 -2.15
CA VAL A 165 8.97 1.19 -2.84
C VAL A 165 8.77 2.66 -3.18
N ALA A 166 8.59 2.99 -4.47
CA ALA A 166 8.52 4.38 -4.92
C ALA A 166 7.35 5.18 -4.31
N ARG A 167 6.23 4.52 -3.99
CA ARG A 167 5.08 5.14 -3.34
C ARG A 167 4.69 4.50 -2.02
N THR A 168 3.80 3.52 -2.05
CA THR A 168 3.23 2.93 -0.82
C THR A 168 3.48 1.45 -0.78
N ALA A 169 3.99 0.94 0.35
CA ALA A 169 4.27 -0.49 0.47
C ALA A 169 2.96 -1.29 0.39
N VAL A 170 1.95 -0.97 1.20
CA VAL A 170 0.63 -1.61 1.12
C VAL A 170 -0.49 -0.56 1.07
N ALA A 171 -1.25 -0.55 -0.02
CA ALA A 171 -2.33 0.40 -0.24
C ALA A 171 -3.69 -0.30 -0.39
N CYS A 172 -4.65 0.07 0.44
CA CYS A 172 -5.95 -0.59 0.61
C CYS A 172 -7.10 0.37 0.34
N PHE A 173 -7.94 0.05 -0.65
CA PHE A 173 -9.03 0.94 -1.07
C PHE A 173 -10.38 0.21 -1.16
N ASN A 174 -11.37 0.71 -0.41
CA ASN A 174 -12.78 0.32 -0.48
C ASN A 174 -13.04 -1.17 -0.15
N SER A 175 -13.44 -1.49 1.08
CA SER A 175 -13.87 -2.85 1.47
C SER A 175 -12.79 -3.91 1.31
N VAL A 176 -11.54 -3.56 1.60
CA VAL A 176 -10.40 -4.49 1.59
C VAL A 176 -10.13 -4.98 3.00
N HIS A 177 -9.73 -6.23 3.15
CA HIS A 177 -9.17 -6.74 4.41
C HIS A 177 -7.71 -7.15 4.19
N VAL A 178 -6.79 -6.54 4.95
CA VAL A 178 -5.36 -6.85 4.88
C VAL A 178 -4.83 -7.21 6.26
N THR A 179 -4.08 -8.30 6.33
CA THR A 179 -3.26 -8.64 7.49
C THR A 179 -1.79 -8.57 7.09
N VAL A 180 -0.99 -7.81 7.82
CA VAL A 180 0.48 -7.76 7.67
C VAL A 180 1.08 -8.20 9.00
N LYS A 181 1.90 -9.25 9.00
CA LYS A 181 2.50 -9.74 10.24
C LYS A 181 3.95 -10.19 10.09
N HIS A 182 4.74 -10.05 11.15
CA HIS A 182 6.16 -10.45 11.20
C HIS A 182 6.98 -9.91 10.02
N SER A 183 6.67 -8.71 9.53
CA SER A 183 7.19 -8.19 8.26
C SER A 183 7.89 -6.84 8.47
N SER A 184 8.81 -6.49 7.58
CA SER A 184 9.46 -5.18 7.55
C SER A 184 9.06 -4.38 6.31
N LEU A 185 8.82 -3.07 6.49
CA LEU A 185 8.58 -2.10 5.43
C LEU A 185 9.65 -1.00 5.51
N GLU A 186 10.56 -0.94 4.55
CA GLU A 186 11.73 -0.05 4.61
C GLU A 186 11.91 0.79 3.33
N HIS A 187 12.41 2.02 3.47
CA HIS A 187 12.70 2.92 2.33
C HIS A 187 11.50 3.13 1.39
N VAL A 188 10.38 3.58 1.97
CA VAL A 188 9.11 3.73 1.25
C VAL A 188 8.86 5.20 0.89
N GLY A 189 8.70 5.49 -0.40
CA GLY A 189 8.72 6.86 -0.94
C GLY A 189 7.52 7.75 -0.60
N VAL A 190 6.42 7.21 -0.07
CA VAL A 190 5.26 7.98 0.38
C VAL A 190 4.72 7.44 1.70
N HIS A 191 4.08 6.26 1.69
CA HIS A 191 3.46 5.69 2.91
C HIS A 191 3.87 4.24 3.13
N GLY A 192 4.16 3.82 4.36
CA GLY A 192 4.26 2.38 4.68
C GLY A 192 2.92 1.68 4.37
N ILE A 193 1.88 2.06 5.12
CA ILE A 193 0.50 1.58 4.96
C ILE A 193 -0.43 2.75 4.64
N CYS A 194 -1.33 2.56 3.68
CA CYS A 194 -2.39 3.52 3.37
C CYS A 194 -3.75 2.82 3.28
N GLY A 195 -4.70 3.22 4.11
CA GLY A 195 -6.07 2.73 4.10
C GLY A 195 -7.08 3.81 3.78
N ARG A 196 -7.99 3.52 2.85
CA ARG A 196 -9.10 4.41 2.49
C ARG A 196 -10.40 3.64 2.31
N GLY A 197 -11.52 4.29 2.65
CA GLY A 197 -12.84 3.69 2.54
C GLY A 197 -13.07 2.68 3.66
N VAL A 198 -14.08 1.82 3.53
CA VAL A 198 -14.41 0.78 4.54
C VAL A 198 -13.41 -0.39 4.51
N SER A 199 -12.11 -0.11 4.57
CA SER A 199 -11.03 -1.10 4.56
C SER A 199 -10.59 -1.41 5.99
N THR A 200 -10.28 -2.67 6.28
CA THR A 200 -9.76 -3.15 7.57
C THR A 200 -8.32 -3.60 7.37
N MET A 201 -7.41 -3.12 8.22
CA MET A 201 -6.02 -3.53 8.21
C MET A 201 -5.58 -3.95 9.62
N GLU A 202 -4.92 -5.09 9.71
CA GLU A 202 -4.38 -5.64 10.95
C GLU A 202 -2.87 -5.80 10.79
N LEU A 203 -2.13 -5.11 11.64
CA LEU A 203 -0.67 -5.12 11.67
C LEU A 203 -0.19 -5.70 12.99
N GLU A 204 0.60 -6.77 12.93
CA GLU A 204 1.13 -7.47 14.10
C GLU A 204 2.63 -7.73 13.96
N HIS A 205 3.46 -7.31 14.91
CA HIS A 205 4.92 -7.49 14.81
C HIS A 205 5.51 -6.94 13.51
N VAL A 206 5.07 -5.74 13.11
CA VAL A 206 5.54 -5.06 11.89
C VAL A 206 6.55 -3.99 12.24
N VAL A 207 7.66 -3.96 11.49
CA VAL A 207 8.68 -2.91 11.58
C VAL A 207 8.56 -2.00 10.36
N MET A 208 8.43 -0.68 10.57
CA MET A 208 8.40 0.32 9.50
C MET A 208 9.54 1.32 9.70
N ARG A 209 10.40 1.49 8.70
CA ARG A 209 11.55 2.40 8.76
C ARG A 209 11.69 3.23 7.49
N HIS A 210 12.24 4.43 7.60
CA HIS A 210 12.60 5.25 6.43
C HIS A 210 11.41 5.45 5.47
N CYS A 211 10.23 5.72 6.03
CA CYS A 211 9.08 6.12 5.25
C CYS A 211 9.18 7.62 4.98
N ARG A 212 9.22 8.01 3.70
CA ARG A 212 9.50 9.38 3.29
C ARG A 212 8.48 10.38 3.83
N VAL A 213 7.18 10.05 3.78
CA VAL A 213 6.12 10.98 4.22
C VAL A 213 5.48 10.49 5.52
N ARG A 214 4.76 9.36 5.49
CA ARG A 214 4.11 8.80 6.70
C ARG A 214 4.38 7.30 6.81
N ALA A 215 4.47 6.76 8.01
CA ALA A 215 4.43 5.31 8.15
C ALA A 215 3.01 4.79 7.91
N VAL A 216 2.00 5.46 8.47
CA VAL A 216 0.60 5.04 8.40
C VAL A 216 -0.31 6.22 8.06
N MET A 217 -1.21 6.01 7.10
CA MET A 217 -2.28 6.94 6.73
C MET A 217 -3.61 6.19 6.65
N VAL A 218 -4.63 6.60 7.42
CA VAL A 218 -5.98 6.04 7.35
C VAL A 218 -7.04 7.14 7.27
N TYR A 219 -8.02 6.98 6.37
CA TYR A 219 -9.08 7.97 6.18
C TYR A 219 -10.35 7.41 5.55
N GLN A 220 -11.44 8.18 5.59
CA GLN A 220 -12.74 7.83 4.98
C GLN A 220 -13.31 6.47 5.46
N GLY A 221 -13.32 6.24 6.77
CA GLY A 221 -13.88 5.00 7.37
C GLY A 221 -12.93 3.82 7.45
N ALA A 222 -11.66 4.00 7.10
CA ALA A 222 -10.69 2.92 7.22
C ALA A 222 -10.43 2.59 8.69
N THR A 223 -10.32 1.30 8.98
CA THR A 223 -9.98 0.78 10.31
C THR A 223 -8.60 0.16 10.26
N ILE A 224 -7.72 0.54 11.19
CA ILE A 224 -6.41 -0.07 11.36
C ILE A 224 -6.19 -0.46 12.82
N SER A 225 -5.64 -1.66 13.04
CA SER A 225 -5.12 -2.12 14.32
C SER A 225 -3.63 -2.37 14.18
N LEU A 226 -2.83 -1.76 15.06
CA LEU A 226 -1.40 -1.97 15.18
C LEU A 226 -1.13 -2.63 16.52
N GLN A 227 -0.47 -3.77 16.50
CA GLN A 227 -0.10 -4.53 17.68
C GLN A 227 1.38 -4.89 17.62
N ASP A 228 2.12 -4.58 18.69
CA ASP A 228 3.54 -4.93 18.82
C ASP A 228 4.38 -4.44 17.63
N CYS A 229 4.04 -3.26 17.09
CA CYS A 229 4.68 -2.67 15.92
C CYS A 229 5.73 -1.61 16.31
N SER A 230 6.79 -1.49 15.51
CA SER A 230 7.82 -0.46 15.68
C SER A 230 7.92 0.40 14.44
N ILE A 231 7.82 1.71 14.62
CA ILE A 231 7.91 2.70 13.54
C ILE A 231 9.07 3.64 13.88
N SER A 232 9.96 3.86 12.92
CA SER A 232 11.05 4.82 13.12
C SER A 232 11.49 5.54 11.85
N HIS A 233 12.21 6.64 12.04
CA HIS A 233 12.91 7.36 10.96
C HIS A 233 11.99 7.75 9.79
N THR A 234 10.84 8.38 10.06
CA THR A 234 10.11 9.05 8.98
C THR A 234 10.79 10.35 8.57
N ASP A 235 10.87 10.62 7.27
CA ASP A 235 11.78 11.65 6.73
C ASP A 235 11.15 13.04 6.58
N ASP A 236 9.82 13.16 6.56
CA ASP A 236 9.12 14.43 6.35
C ASP A 236 8.79 15.11 7.69
N PRO A 237 9.45 16.22 8.05
CA PRO A 237 9.18 16.95 9.29
C PRO A 237 7.82 17.66 9.30
N THR A 238 7.19 17.84 8.14
CA THR A 238 5.94 18.60 7.99
C THR A 238 4.70 17.74 8.13
N THR A 239 4.86 16.41 8.11
CA THR A 239 3.74 15.49 8.20
C THR A 239 3.86 14.56 9.39
N PRO A 240 2.74 14.19 10.02
CA PRO A 240 2.75 13.24 11.11
C PRO A 240 3.15 11.83 10.64
N THR A 241 3.86 11.09 11.49
CA THR A 241 4.30 9.71 11.24
C THR A 241 3.11 8.76 11.09
N ILE A 242 2.14 8.87 11.98
CA ILE A 242 0.84 8.20 11.91
C ILE A 242 -0.25 9.27 11.77
N HIS A 243 -1.09 9.13 10.75
CA HIS A 243 -2.20 10.05 10.51
C HIS A 243 -3.51 9.31 10.33
N ALA A 244 -4.50 9.66 11.13
CA ALA A 244 -5.89 9.26 10.91
C ALA A 244 -6.77 10.49 10.65
N GLN A 245 -7.49 10.49 9.53
CA GLN A 245 -8.30 11.63 9.09
C GLN A 245 -9.76 11.22 8.89
N GLY A 246 -10.63 11.77 9.73
CA GLY A 246 -12.06 11.61 9.68
C GLY A 246 -12.79 12.80 9.06
N PRO A 247 -14.14 12.74 9.04
CA PRO A 247 -14.95 13.89 8.65
C PRO A 247 -14.77 15.03 9.64
N VAL A 248 -14.67 16.25 9.13
CA VAL A 248 -14.76 17.48 9.92
C VAL A 248 -16.24 17.69 10.25
N GLU A 249 -16.57 18.01 11.49
CA GLU A 249 -17.91 18.50 11.81
C GLU A 249 -18.09 19.79 11.01
N GLU A 250 -19.02 19.80 10.04
CA GLU A 250 -19.55 21.07 9.57
C GLU A 250 -20.18 21.68 10.82
N GLU A 251 -19.56 22.72 11.37
CA GLU A 251 -20.23 23.58 12.35
C GLU A 251 -21.58 23.90 11.69
N ASP A 252 -22.68 23.50 12.33
CA ASP A 252 -24.02 23.88 11.93
C ASP A 252 -24.00 25.41 11.89
N GLN A 253 -23.62 25.97 10.73
CA GLN A 253 -23.70 27.38 10.48
C GLN A 253 -25.20 27.60 10.45
N ASP A 254 -25.72 28.00 11.61
CA ASP A 254 -27.09 28.42 11.83
C ASP A 254 -27.48 29.24 10.60
N GLN A 255 -28.18 28.58 9.66
CA GLN A 255 -28.75 29.23 8.52
C GLN A 255 -29.86 30.07 9.13
N GLU A 256 -29.50 31.27 9.54
CA GLU A 256 -30.41 32.34 9.88
C GLU A 256 -31.21 32.59 8.60
N GLU A 257 -32.34 31.88 8.49
CA GLU A 257 -33.29 31.97 7.41
C GLU A 257 -33.74 33.43 7.32
N THR A 258 -33.11 34.22 6.45
CA THR A 258 -33.69 35.46 5.98
C THR A 258 -34.90 35.09 5.13
N ALA A 259 -36.04 34.99 5.79
CA ALA A 259 -37.34 34.77 5.21
C ALA A 259 -37.67 35.87 4.19
N THR A 260 -37.62 35.53 2.89
CA THR A 260 -38.33 36.28 1.86
C THR A 260 -39.22 35.34 1.06
N ASN A 261 -40.51 35.56 1.22
CA ASN A 261 -41.64 34.77 0.74
C ASN A 261 -41.87 34.82 -0.80
N PRO A 262 -42.74 33.94 -1.34
CA PRO A 262 -42.56 33.26 -2.62
C PRO A 262 -43.66 33.57 -3.67
N SER A 263 -43.51 33.09 -4.91
CA SER A 263 -44.65 32.64 -5.74
C SER A 263 -44.18 31.94 -7.02
N GLY A 264 -44.68 30.73 -7.29
CA GLY A 264 -44.47 30.03 -8.57
C GLY A 264 -44.50 28.52 -8.47
N SER A 265 -45.71 27.95 -8.50
CA SER A 265 -46.02 26.53 -8.53
C SER A 265 -45.40 25.76 -9.70
N ASN A 266 -44.87 24.55 -9.47
CA ASN A 266 -45.35 23.35 -10.19
C ASN A 266 -44.83 22.04 -9.56
N ALA A 267 -45.78 21.12 -9.42
CA ALA A 267 -45.63 19.82 -8.78
C ALA A 267 -45.00 18.78 -9.71
N ALA A 268 -43.93 18.14 -9.24
CA ALA A 268 -43.52 16.81 -9.68
C ALA A 268 -42.93 16.07 -8.47
N SER A 269 -43.68 15.12 -7.94
CA SER A 269 -43.32 14.28 -6.81
C SER A 269 -42.15 13.35 -7.16
N SER A 270 -40.92 13.80 -6.91
CA SER A 270 -39.76 12.92 -6.92
C SER A 270 -39.60 12.27 -5.54
N SER A 271 -39.69 10.95 -5.50
CA SER A 271 -39.42 10.14 -4.32
C SER A 271 -37.93 10.23 -3.98
N GLN A 272 -37.55 11.25 -3.22
CA GLN A 272 -36.24 11.35 -2.59
C GLN A 272 -36.22 10.34 -1.43
N CYS A 273 -35.86 9.09 -1.74
CA CYS A 273 -35.35 8.19 -0.71
C CYS A 273 -34.05 8.80 -0.21
N ALA A 274 -34.12 9.49 0.93
CA ALA A 274 -32.97 9.98 1.67
C ALA A 274 -32.12 8.76 2.08
N ASN A 275 -31.17 8.39 1.22
CA ASN A 275 -30.05 7.57 1.64
C ASN A 275 -29.19 8.44 2.55
N GLU A 276 -29.52 8.47 3.84
CA GLU A 276 -28.59 8.88 4.88
C GLU A 276 -27.33 8.06 4.69
N ARG A 277 -26.32 8.67 4.06
CA ARG A 277 -25.01 8.05 3.90
C ARG A 277 -24.42 8.02 5.30
N ALA A 278 -24.41 6.84 5.92
CA ALA A 278 -23.75 6.62 7.18
C ALA A 278 -22.35 7.27 7.13
N VAL A 279 -22.12 8.23 8.03
CA VAL A 279 -20.85 8.95 8.11
C VAL A 279 -19.78 7.94 8.49
N LEU A 280 -18.82 7.73 7.59
CA LEU A 280 -17.76 6.75 7.77
C LEU A 280 -16.64 7.34 8.62
N VAL A 281 -16.65 7.01 9.91
CA VAL A 281 -15.63 7.41 10.88
C VAL A 281 -14.48 6.39 10.86
N PRO A 282 -13.23 6.80 10.58
CA PRO A 282 -12.08 5.90 10.65
C PRO A 282 -11.79 5.47 12.09
N THR A 283 -11.10 4.34 12.24
CA THR A 283 -10.70 3.78 13.53
C THR A 283 -9.21 3.51 13.55
N LEU A 284 -8.53 3.95 14.60
CA LEU A 284 -7.12 3.67 14.88
C LEU A 284 -6.99 2.96 16.23
N ARG A 285 -6.52 1.72 16.23
CA ARG A 285 -6.16 0.99 17.44
C ARG A 285 -4.66 0.76 17.46
N MET A 286 -4.00 1.09 18.57
CA MET A 286 -2.57 0.89 18.78
C MET A 286 -2.36 0.21 20.13
N GLU A 287 -1.60 -0.88 20.13
CA GLU A 287 -1.29 -1.68 21.32
C GLU A 287 0.19 -2.05 21.34
N ARG A 288 0.91 -1.70 22.40
CA ARG A 288 2.36 -1.99 22.57
C ARG A 288 3.20 -1.57 21.36
N CYS A 289 2.89 -0.40 20.79
CA CYS A 289 3.59 0.14 19.64
C CYS A 289 4.65 1.16 20.07
N SER A 290 5.73 1.30 19.30
CA SER A 290 6.73 2.36 19.47
C SER A 290 6.86 3.23 18.22
N VAL A 291 7.03 4.54 18.43
CA VAL A 291 7.34 5.51 17.38
C VAL A 291 8.57 6.30 17.78
N THR A 292 9.72 6.09 17.15
CA THR A 292 10.98 6.77 17.54
C THR A 292 11.67 7.44 16.36
N ASP A 293 12.50 8.44 16.64
CA ASP A 293 13.44 9.03 15.66
C ASP A 293 12.79 9.53 14.35
N SER A 294 11.50 9.85 14.40
CA SER A 294 10.75 10.46 13.30
C SER A 294 10.94 11.98 13.29
N LYS A 295 11.06 12.57 12.11
CA LYS A 295 11.26 14.03 11.98
C LYS A 295 9.98 14.83 12.22
N GLY A 296 8.83 14.29 11.82
CA GLY A 296 7.52 14.92 12.00
C GLY A 296 6.84 14.50 13.31
N PRO A 297 5.69 15.11 13.66
CA PRO A 297 4.90 14.70 14.82
C PRO A 297 4.62 13.19 14.78
N PRO A 298 4.70 12.45 15.90
CA PRO A 298 4.58 11.00 15.82
C PRO A 298 3.15 10.53 15.52
N LEU A 299 2.14 11.26 16.00
CA LEU A 299 0.73 10.95 15.80
C LEU A 299 -0.08 12.23 15.60
N PHE A 300 -1.02 12.20 14.65
CA PHE A 300 -2.00 13.26 14.46
C PHE A 300 -3.35 12.67 14.06
N MET A 301 -4.40 13.27 14.61
CA MET A 301 -5.79 12.88 14.40
C MET A 301 -6.56 14.10 13.92
N GLU A 302 -7.13 14.02 12.72
CA GLU A 302 -7.86 15.12 12.10
C GLU A 302 -9.36 14.78 12.02
N GLY A 303 -10.22 15.65 12.55
CA GLY A 303 -11.67 15.44 12.55
C GLY A 303 -12.13 14.30 13.48
N LYS A 304 -13.28 13.72 13.18
CA LYS A 304 -13.85 12.60 13.96
C LYS A 304 -13.11 11.30 13.69
N VAL A 305 -12.41 10.78 14.68
CA VAL A 305 -11.75 9.47 14.60
C VAL A 305 -11.98 8.67 15.87
N HIS A 306 -12.31 7.40 15.75
CA HIS A 306 -12.31 6.49 16.89
C HIS A 306 -10.88 6.02 17.16
N GLN A 307 -10.43 6.15 18.41
CA GLN A 307 -9.07 5.76 18.77
C GLN A 307 -9.01 4.97 20.07
N GLU A 308 -8.08 4.00 20.11
CA GLU A 308 -7.71 3.24 21.29
C GLU A 308 -6.18 3.08 21.28
N ILE A 309 -5.49 3.66 22.27
CA ILE A 309 -4.02 3.64 22.37
C ILE A 309 -3.64 3.04 23.72
N ILE A 310 -3.00 1.87 23.70
CA ILE A 310 -2.70 1.04 24.87
C ILE A 310 -1.20 0.78 24.92
N GLU A 311 -0.55 1.13 26.03
CA GLU A 311 0.86 0.79 26.30
C GLU A 311 1.84 1.19 25.17
N CYS A 312 1.60 2.33 24.52
CA CYS A 312 2.44 2.78 23.41
C CYS A 312 3.53 3.75 23.88
N ASP A 313 4.73 3.60 23.32
CA ASP A 313 5.85 4.52 23.51
C ASP A 313 5.88 5.52 22.34
N ILE A 314 5.21 6.66 22.56
CA ILE A 314 5.05 7.73 21.58
C ILE A 314 5.60 9.02 22.19
N PRO A 315 6.64 9.64 21.60
CA PRO A 315 7.16 10.94 22.03
C PRO A 315 6.03 11.98 22.05
N THR A 316 5.98 12.78 23.11
CA THR A 316 5.04 13.91 23.23
C THR A 316 5.57 15.16 22.55
#